data_AF-A0A1H3SP95-F1
#
_entry.id   AF-A0A1H3SP95-F1
#
_cell.length_a   1.000
_cell.length_b   1.000
_cell.length_c   1.000
_cell.angle_alpha   90.00
_cell.angle_beta   90.00
_cell.angle_gamma   90.00
#
_symmetry.space_group_name_H-M   'P 1'
#
loop_
_entity.id
_entity.type
_entity.pdbx_description
1 polymer ?
#
loop_
_entity_poly.entity_id
_entity_poly.type
_entity_poly.pdbx_seq_one_letter_code
_entity_poly.pdbx_strand_id
1 'polypeptide(L)'
;MGSPIANRNYREIEGLIGFFVNTLVYRADMTGNPTFQELLSQVREKALRAHEYQDVPFEKIVEVVQTERSTSHSPIFQTMFTMQDTPRKQRELVGRSLEMVEIHTSIAKFDLTLSMADSEEGLFLAFEYNTDLFDPSTIERMTGHFENWLNEIVHHPDAPLSGLTLMSKEEQKQLLEEWNDTPVEYSYESTIHERFEEQVLRTPEAVAVVYEDRQLTYRELNEQANQLAHYLQKCGAGPESLVGLCVERSPEMMIGLLGILKAGGAYVPLDPAYPEQRLQYILEDAGIQLVVTQESLLESSWLPEEIQAVCLDRDQAELGKESMDLPATHVSADRLAYIIYTSGSTGNPKGVMVEHHNVI
;
A
#
# COMPACT_ATOMS: atom_id res chain seq x y z
N MET A 1 -21.77 16.91 6.10
CA MET A 1 -23.02 16.16 5.86
C MET A 1 -24.18 17.14 5.83
N GLY A 2 -25.12 16.97 4.90
CA GLY A 2 -26.37 17.73 4.89
C GLY A 2 -27.49 17.01 5.64
N SER A 3 -28.46 17.76 6.15
CA SER A 3 -29.69 17.22 6.73
C SER A 3 -30.88 18.13 6.41
N PRO A 4 -32.02 17.60 5.95
CA PRO A 4 -33.18 18.40 5.64
C PRO A 4 -33.94 18.78 6.92
N ILE A 5 -34.53 19.96 6.91
CA ILE A 5 -35.45 20.44 7.94
C ILE A 5 -36.78 20.85 7.30
N ALA A 6 -37.89 20.62 7.99
CA ALA A 6 -39.21 20.95 7.46
C ALA A 6 -39.39 22.46 7.20
N ASN A 7 -38.73 23.31 7.99
CA ASN A 7 -38.76 24.77 7.92
C ASN A 7 -40.20 25.34 7.90
N ARG A 8 -41.10 24.72 8.68
CA ARG A 8 -42.50 25.13 8.87
C ARG A 8 -42.68 25.79 10.24
N ASN A 9 -41.90 26.82 10.51
CA ASN A 9 -41.78 27.43 11.85
C ASN A 9 -42.89 28.45 12.18
N TYR A 10 -43.74 28.78 11.20
CA TYR A 10 -44.87 29.70 11.35
C TYR A 10 -46.20 28.94 11.26
N ARG A 11 -47.15 29.24 12.14
CA ARG A 11 -48.46 28.56 12.18
C ARG A 11 -49.24 28.74 10.87
N GLU A 12 -49.02 29.86 10.20
CA GLU A 12 -49.65 30.25 8.95
C GLU A 12 -49.25 29.34 7.78
N ILE A 13 -48.08 28.69 7.84
CA ILE A 13 -47.56 27.83 6.77
C ILE A 13 -47.67 26.33 7.07
N GLU A 14 -48.04 25.97 8.31
CA GLU A 14 -48.13 24.57 8.76
C GLU A 14 -49.10 23.74 7.90
N GLY A 15 -50.27 24.30 7.60
CA GLY A 15 -51.31 23.66 6.78
C GLY A 15 -51.17 23.83 5.27
N LEU A 16 -50.13 24.54 4.79
CA LEU A 16 -49.98 24.84 3.37
C LEU A 16 -49.33 23.68 2.60
N ILE A 17 -49.77 23.51 1.36
CA ILE A 17 -49.15 22.62 0.37
C ILE A 17 -48.11 23.45 -0.39
N GLY A 18 -46.83 23.05 -0.28
CA GLY A 18 -45.70 23.76 -0.90
C GLY A 18 -44.36 23.16 -0.50
N PHE A 19 -43.30 23.58 -1.18
CA PHE A 19 -41.92 23.18 -0.86
C PHE A 19 -41.32 24.16 0.14
N PHE A 20 -41.19 23.71 1.39
CA PHE A 20 -40.64 24.51 2.49
C PHE A 20 -39.29 23.98 2.98
N VAL A 21 -38.93 22.74 2.62
CA VAL A 21 -37.74 22.06 3.14
C VAL A 21 -36.49 22.90 2.86
N ASN A 22 -35.72 23.16 3.92
CA ASN A 22 -34.38 23.74 3.82
C ASN A 22 -33.33 22.69 4.22
N THR A 23 -32.07 22.90 3.86
CA THR A 23 -30.97 21.98 4.18
C THR A 23 -29.97 22.64 5.13
N LEU A 24 -29.72 22.00 6.27
CA LEU A 24 -28.66 22.38 7.19
C LEU A 24 -27.40 21.56 6.92
N VAL A 25 -26.24 22.18 7.11
CA VAL A 25 -24.94 21.53 6.95
C VAL A 25 -24.29 21.35 8.32
N TYR A 26 -23.91 20.11 8.62
CA TYR A 26 -23.21 19.77 9.85
C TYR A 26 -21.76 19.39 9.59
N ARG A 27 -20.87 19.95 10.44
CA ARG A 27 -19.44 19.66 10.48
C ARG A 27 -19.05 19.14 11.86
N ALA A 28 -18.78 17.84 11.94
CA ALA A 28 -18.13 17.22 13.08
C ALA A 28 -16.65 17.64 13.15
N ASP A 29 -16.12 17.79 14.35
CA ASP A 29 -14.68 17.96 14.57
C ASP A 29 -14.16 16.68 15.22
N MET A 30 -13.24 16.01 14.53
CA MET A 30 -12.65 14.74 14.96
C MET A 30 -11.23 14.93 15.52
N THR A 31 -10.76 16.18 15.63
CA THR A 31 -9.43 16.51 16.11
C THR A 31 -9.25 16.04 17.56
N GLY A 32 -8.10 15.45 17.87
CA GLY A 32 -7.79 14.98 19.22
C GLY A 32 -8.41 13.63 19.58
N ASN A 33 -9.02 12.93 18.63
CA ASN A 33 -9.60 11.60 18.81
C ASN A 33 -10.66 11.56 19.93
N PRO A 34 -11.79 12.28 19.76
CA PRO A 34 -12.81 12.39 20.79
C PRO A 34 -13.48 11.05 21.06
N THR A 35 -14.12 10.94 22.22
CA THR A 35 -15.08 9.86 22.52
C THR A 35 -16.41 10.10 21.82
N PHE A 36 -17.27 9.07 21.79
CA PHE A 36 -18.62 9.23 21.23
C PHE A 36 -19.44 10.29 21.99
N GLN A 37 -19.36 10.33 23.32
CA GLN A 37 -20.10 11.31 24.13
C GLN A 37 -19.65 12.76 23.88
N GLU A 38 -18.35 12.97 23.71
CA GLU A 38 -17.79 14.28 23.38
C GLU A 38 -18.26 14.72 22.00
N LEU A 39 -18.17 13.84 21.01
CA LEU A 39 -18.64 14.13 19.66
C LEU A 39 -20.15 14.42 19.64
N LEU A 40 -20.96 13.61 20.32
CA LEU A 40 -22.41 13.82 20.42
C LEU A 40 -22.73 15.18 21.06
N SER A 41 -22.01 15.56 22.11
CA SER A 41 -22.17 16.87 22.76
C SER A 41 -21.83 18.02 21.81
N GLN A 42 -20.72 17.92 21.07
CA GLN A 42 -20.32 18.91 20.07
C GLN A 42 -21.33 19.02 18.92
N VAL A 43 -21.81 17.89 18.40
CA VAL A 43 -22.80 17.84 17.31
C VAL A 43 -24.12 18.42 17.79
N ARG A 44 -24.57 18.11 19.01
CA ARG A 44 -25.78 18.69 19.60
C ARG A 44 -25.69 20.20 19.71
N GLU A 45 -24.59 20.74 20.24
CA GLU A 45 -24.39 22.20 20.34
C GLU A 45 -24.43 22.87 18.96
N LYS A 46 -23.73 22.29 17.98
CA LYS A 46 -23.72 22.80 16.60
C LYS A 46 -25.11 22.70 15.95
N ALA A 47 -25.84 21.62 16.19
CA ALA A 47 -27.17 21.42 15.64
C ALA A 47 -28.16 22.44 16.19
N LEU A 48 -28.17 22.66 17.51
CA LEU A 48 -29.02 23.67 18.15
C LEU A 48 -28.72 25.09 17.62
N ARG A 49 -27.44 25.45 17.48
CA ARG A 49 -27.06 26.74 16.88
C ARG A 49 -27.47 26.84 15.42
N ALA A 50 -27.33 25.78 14.63
CA ALA A 50 -27.76 25.80 13.22
C ALA A 50 -29.27 26.02 13.10
N HIS A 51 -30.06 25.49 14.03
CA HIS A 51 -31.51 25.73 14.07
C HIS A 51 -31.88 27.21 14.33
N GLU A 52 -31.03 28.00 14.98
CA GLU A 52 -31.26 29.45 15.15
C GLU A 52 -31.19 30.21 13.81
N TYR A 53 -30.48 29.67 12.82
CA TYR A 53 -30.28 30.26 11.49
C TYR A 53 -30.98 29.46 10.39
N GLN A 54 -31.97 28.65 10.76
CA GLN A 54 -32.59 27.69 9.84
C GLN A 54 -33.35 28.32 8.67
N ASP A 55 -33.70 29.60 8.76
CA ASP A 55 -34.39 30.34 7.71
C ASP A 55 -33.45 30.79 6.58
N VAL A 56 -32.12 30.69 6.78
CA VAL A 56 -31.13 31.05 5.75
C VAL A 56 -31.14 29.97 4.65
N PRO A 57 -31.47 30.30 3.39
CA PRO A 57 -31.48 29.32 2.31
C PRO A 57 -30.10 28.72 2.08
N PHE A 58 -30.04 27.40 1.87
CA PHE A 58 -28.79 26.69 1.59
C PHE A 58 -28.00 27.32 0.43
N GLU A 59 -28.66 27.78 -0.62
CA GLU A 59 -28.03 28.42 -1.77
C GLU A 59 -27.26 29.69 -1.39
N LYS A 60 -27.73 30.43 -0.37
CA LYS A 60 -27.01 31.60 0.16
C LYS A 60 -25.74 31.22 0.91
N ILE A 61 -25.75 30.07 1.59
CA ILE A 61 -24.54 29.54 2.22
C ILE A 61 -23.52 29.17 1.12
N VAL A 62 -23.95 28.49 0.06
CA VAL A 62 -23.09 28.14 -1.09
C VAL A 62 -22.49 29.39 -1.75
N GLU A 63 -23.29 30.44 -1.95
CA GLU A 63 -22.81 31.71 -2.51
C GLU A 63 -21.72 32.37 -1.66
N VAL A 64 -21.86 32.35 -0.33
CA VAL A 64 -20.91 32.99 0.60
C VAL A 64 -19.64 32.16 0.78
N VAL A 65 -19.77 30.83 0.86
CA VAL A 65 -18.61 29.93 1.03
C VAL A 65 -17.75 29.87 -0.24
N GLN A 66 -18.29 30.25 -1.39
CA GLN A 66 -17.57 30.33 -2.67
C GLN A 66 -16.83 29.04 -3.04
N THR A 67 -17.45 27.88 -2.82
CA THR A 67 -16.88 26.59 -3.26
C THR A 67 -16.83 26.52 -4.79
N GLU A 68 -15.83 25.83 -5.35
CA GLU A 68 -15.83 25.51 -6.77
C GLU A 68 -17.11 24.78 -7.16
N ARG A 69 -17.78 25.26 -8.22
CA ARG A 69 -19.02 24.65 -8.69
C ARG A 69 -18.68 23.45 -9.55
N SER A 70 -19.22 22.30 -9.18
CA SER A 70 -19.13 21.07 -9.95
C SER A 70 -20.51 20.65 -10.42
N THR A 71 -20.59 20.08 -11.62
CA THR A 71 -21.79 19.37 -12.09
C THR A 71 -21.83 17.92 -11.63
N SER A 72 -20.72 17.41 -11.07
CA SER A 72 -20.56 16.01 -10.67
C SER A 72 -20.92 15.74 -9.21
N HIS A 73 -21.00 16.76 -8.35
CA HIS A 73 -21.30 16.58 -6.93
C HIS A 73 -21.96 17.82 -6.32
N SER A 74 -22.68 17.62 -5.22
CA SER A 74 -23.29 18.69 -4.44
C SER A 74 -22.23 19.59 -3.79
N PRO A 75 -22.44 20.93 -3.75
CA PRO A 75 -21.54 21.84 -3.07
C PRO A 75 -21.54 21.61 -1.55
N ILE A 76 -20.41 21.83 -0.89
CA ILE A 76 -20.21 21.77 0.58
C ILE A 76 -20.32 20.37 1.20
N PHE A 77 -21.22 19.50 0.74
CA PHE A 77 -21.36 18.12 1.23
C PHE A 77 -21.87 17.19 0.14
N GLN A 78 -21.48 15.91 0.24
CA GLN A 78 -21.85 14.84 -0.69
C GLN A 78 -22.68 13.74 -0.04
N THR A 79 -22.81 13.78 1.30
CA THR A 79 -23.62 12.84 2.07
C THR A 79 -24.81 13.52 2.73
N MET A 80 -25.97 12.90 2.62
CA MET A 80 -27.23 13.36 3.21
C MET A 80 -27.66 12.41 4.33
N PHE A 81 -28.10 12.97 5.45
CA PHE A 81 -28.73 12.22 6.53
C PHE A 81 -30.15 12.70 6.72
N THR A 82 -31.11 11.79 6.79
CA THR A 82 -32.51 12.13 7.07
C THR A 82 -33.03 11.28 8.21
N MET A 83 -33.72 11.92 9.16
CA MET A 83 -34.49 11.26 10.20
C MET A 83 -35.97 11.56 9.95
N GLN A 84 -36.80 10.52 9.85
CA GLN A 84 -38.25 10.65 9.66
C GLN A 84 -38.99 10.39 10.98
N ASP A 85 -39.30 11.45 11.70
CA ASP A 85 -40.03 11.39 12.98
C ASP A 85 -41.56 11.37 12.80
N THR A 86 -42.07 11.30 11.56
CA THR A 86 -43.52 11.32 11.31
C THR A 86 -44.07 9.89 11.38
N PRO A 87 -44.98 9.58 12.32
CA PRO A 87 -45.52 8.24 12.44
C PRO A 87 -46.26 7.86 11.15
N ARG A 88 -45.84 6.75 10.54
CA ARG A 88 -46.53 6.10 9.41
C ARG A 88 -47.84 5.47 9.90
N LYS A 89 -48.80 6.28 10.34
CA LYS A 89 -50.16 5.77 10.60
C LYS A 89 -50.79 5.40 9.27
N GLN A 90 -51.03 4.11 9.05
CA GLN A 90 -51.95 3.66 7.99
C GLN A 90 -53.26 4.41 8.18
N ARG A 91 -53.68 5.15 7.15
CA ARG A 91 -55.02 5.73 7.16
C ARG A 91 -56.00 4.58 6.99
N GLU A 92 -56.69 4.20 8.05
CA GLU A 92 -57.76 3.22 7.94
C GLU A 92 -58.87 3.78 7.06
N LEU A 93 -59.12 3.13 5.93
CA LEU A 93 -60.35 3.33 5.17
C LEU A 93 -61.36 2.32 5.69
N VAL A 94 -62.53 2.80 6.14
CA VAL A 94 -63.58 1.93 6.68
C VAL A 94 -63.90 0.83 5.64
N GLY A 95 -63.65 -0.42 6.02
CA GLY A 95 -63.90 -1.61 5.20
C GLY A 95 -62.87 -1.92 4.11
N ARG A 96 -61.68 -1.30 4.10
CA ARG A 96 -60.58 -1.60 3.15
C ARG A 96 -59.21 -1.49 3.83
N SER A 97 -58.31 -2.43 3.52
CA SER A 97 -56.89 -2.31 3.87
C SER A 97 -56.17 -1.42 2.85
N LEU A 98 -55.25 -0.57 3.33
CA LEU A 98 -54.29 0.14 2.50
C LEU A 98 -52.93 -0.51 2.67
N GLU A 99 -52.29 -0.85 1.56
CA GLU A 99 -50.90 -1.30 1.54
C GLU A 99 -50.07 -0.21 0.87
N MET A 100 -48.94 0.14 1.50
CA MET A 100 -47.98 1.05 0.91
C MET A 100 -47.16 0.24 -0.10
N VAL A 101 -47.15 0.67 -1.36
CA VAL A 101 -46.26 0.10 -2.37
C VAL A 101 -44.95 0.87 -2.35
N GLU A 102 -43.84 0.16 -2.21
CA GLU A 102 -42.52 0.78 -2.37
C GLU A 102 -42.33 1.24 -3.82
N ILE A 103 -42.07 2.53 -3.98
CA ILE A 103 -41.69 3.11 -5.26
C ILE A 103 -40.18 3.24 -5.25
N HIS A 104 -39.49 2.40 -6.02
CA HIS A 104 -38.05 2.57 -6.23
C HIS A 104 -37.82 3.79 -7.11
N THR A 105 -37.38 4.90 -6.52
CA THR A 105 -36.85 6.04 -7.26
C THR A 105 -35.44 5.73 -7.73
N SER A 106 -35.23 5.64 -9.04
CA SER A 106 -33.93 5.28 -9.65
C SER A 106 -32.90 6.42 -9.68
N ILE A 107 -33.07 7.46 -8.86
CA ILE A 107 -32.25 8.67 -8.92
C ILE A 107 -31.68 8.96 -7.53
N ALA A 108 -30.37 8.75 -7.37
CA ALA A 108 -29.63 9.24 -6.22
C ALA A 108 -29.36 10.74 -6.36
N LYS A 109 -29.79 11.53 -5.38
CA LYS A 109 -29.60 13.01 -5.40
C LYS A 109 -28.25 13.46 -4.84
N PHE A 110 -27.60 12.58 -4.10
CA PHE A 110 -26.31 12.76 -3.44
C PHE A 110 -25.51 11.47 -3.64
N ASP A 111 -24.21 11.51 -3.38
CA ASP A 111 -23.34 10.34 -3.53
C ASP A 111 -23.82 9.20 -2.60
N LEU A 112 -24.21 9.55 -1.37
CA LEU A 112 -24.79 8.65 -0.38
C LEU A 112 -25.82 9.38 0.50
N THR A 113 -27.00 8.79 0.66
CA THR A 113 -28.05 9.24 1.57
C THR A 113 -28.39 8.12 2.54
N LEU A 114 -28.25 8.39 3.85
CA LEU A 114 -28.77 7.53 4.91
C LEU A 114 -30.11 8.10 5.40
N SER A 115 -31.17 7.31 5.27
CA SER A 115 -32.48 7.62 5.83
C SER A 115 -32.78 6.71 7.00
N MET A 116 -33.19 7.30 8.12
CA MET A 116 -33.58 6.61 9.34
C MET A 116 -35.03 6.92 9.68
N ALA A 117 -35.76 5.91 10.16
CA ALA A 117 -37.13 6.07 10.62
C ALA A 117 -37.40 5.16 11.82
N ASP A 118 -38.20 5.63 12.77
CA ASP A 118 -38.73 4.77 13.82
C ASP A 118 -39.69 3.73 13.24
N SER A 119 -39.59 2.50 13.72
CA SER A 119 -40.48 1.38 13.43
C SER A 119 -40.90 0.69 14.73
N GLU A 120 -41.90 -0.20 14.67
CA GLU A 120 -42.34 -0.95 15.85
C GLU A 120 -41.24 -1.86 16.42
N GLU A 121 -40.29 -2.30 15.59
CA GLU A 121 -39.21 -3.23 15.94
C GLU A 121 -37.87 -2.54 16.25
N GLY A 122 -37.78 -1.22 16.07
CA GLY A 122 -36.55 -0.45 16.26
C GLY A 122 -36.34 0.63 15.20
N LEU A 123 -35.09 0.90 14.85
CA LEU A 123 -34.74 1.88 13.81
C LEU A 123 -34.62 1.19 12.45
N PHE A 124 -35.39 1.67 11.48
CA PHE A 124 -35.24 1.28 10.08
C PHE A 124 -34.20 2.19 9.40
N LEU A 125 -33.23 1.60 8.73
CA LEU A 125 -32.16 2.29 8.00
C LEU A 125 -32.26 1.97 6.51
N ALA A 126 -32.16 2.98 5.65
CA ALA A 126 -32.09 2.82 4.21
C ALA A 126 -30.96 3.66 3.63
N PHE A 127 -30.11 3.01 2.82
CA PHE A 127 -29.07 3.66 2.04
C PHE A 127 -29.52 3.83 0.59
N GLU A 128 -29.55 5.08 0.13
CA GLU A 128 -29.65 5.45 -1.29
C GLU A 128 -28.27 5.92 -1.73
N TYR A 129 -27.76 5.42 -2.86
CA TYR A 129 -26.39 5.70 -3.29
C TYR A 129 -26.29 5.84 -4.81
N ASN A 130 -25.27 6.59 -5.25
CA ASN A 130 -24.94 6.73 -6.65
C ASN A 130 -24.22 5.47 -7.16
N THR A 131 -24.82 4.75 -8.09
CA THR A 131 -24.27 3.51 -8.67
C THR A 131 -23.04 3.72 -9.55
N ASP A 132 -22.79 4.95 -10.00
CA ASP A 132 -21.53 5.28 -10.70
C ASP A 132 -20.34 5.36 -9.73
N LEU A 133 -20.60 5.45 -8.42
CA LEU A 133 -19.59 5.56 -7.35
C LEU A 133 -19.52 4.31 -6.46
N PHE A 134 -20.64 3.62 -6.25
CA PHE A 134 -20.71 2.50 -5.33
C PHE A 134 -21.38 1.28 -5.98
N ASP A 135 -20.68 0.15 -5.91
CA ASP A 135 -21.28 -1.16 -6.16
C ASP A 135 -22.19 -1.58 -4.98
N PRO A 136 -23.26 -2.35 -5.25
CA PRO A 136 -24.14 -2.85 -4.19
C PRO A 136 -23.41 -3.57 -3.05
N SER A 137 -22.43 -4.41 -3.37
CA SER A 137 -21.63 -5.13 -2.37
C SER A 137 -20.81 -4.21 -1.46
N THR A 138 -20.41 -3.04 -1.95
CA THR A 138 -19.72 -2.04 -1.14
C THR A 138 -20.66 -1.44 -0.10
N ILE A 139 -21.90 -1.13 -0.49
CA ILE A 139 -22.91 -0.57 0.40
C ILE A 139 -23.41 -1.61 1.41
N GLU A 140 -23.55 -2.87 1.00
CA GLU A 140 -23.85 -3.98 1.92
C GLU A 140 -22.79 -4.10 3.02
N ARG A 141 -21.50 -4.08 2.65
CA ARG A 141 -20.40 -4.09 3.61
C ARG A 141 -20.39 -2.85 4.51
N MET A 142 -20.56 -1.65 3.94
CA MET A 142 -20.66 -0.42 4.71
C MET A 142 -21.84 -0.43 5.70
N THR A 143 -22.96 -1.06 5.33
CA THR A 143 -24.13 -1.23 6.20
C THR A 143 -23.78 -2.12 7.39
N GLY A 144 -23.13 -3.26 7.15
CA GLY A 144 -22.63 -4.13 8.23
C GLY A 144 -21.61 -3.42 9.14
N HIS A 145 -20.71 -2.60 8.57
CA HIS A 145 -19.77 -1.78 9.34
C HIS A 145 -20.49 -0.75 10.22
N PHE A 146 -21.50 -0.09 9.67
CA PHE A 146 -22.28 0.89 10.39
C PHE A 146 -23.06 0.24 11.55
N GLU A 147 -23.69 -0.91 11.31
CA GLU A 147 -24.36 -1.68 12.36
C GLU A 147 -23.41 -2.11 13.48
N ASN A 148 -22.25 -2.68 13.14
CA ASN A 148 -21.25 -3.05 14.13
C ASN A 148 -20.76 -1.84 14.93
N TRP A 149 -20.52 -0.72 14.25
CA TRP A 149 -20.12 0.52 14.91
C TRP A 149 -21.20 1.07 15.86
N LEU A 150 -22.48 1.04 15.47
CA LEU A 150 -23.59 1.43 16.32
C LEU A 150 -23.64 0.56 17.60
N ASN A 151 -23.35 -0.74 17.48
CA ASN A 151 -23.25 -1.61 18.65
C ASN A 151 -22.06 -1.23 19.55
N GLU A 152 -20.88 -0.98 18.95
CA GLU A 152 -19.67 -0.61 19.70
C GLU A 152 -19.83 0.70 20.48
N ILE A 153 -20.37 1.76 19.87
CA ILE A 153 -20.56 3.06 20.55
C ILE A 153 -21.55 2.97 21.73
N VAL A 154 -22.52 2.05 21.68
CA VAL A 154 -23.49 1.85 22.76
C VAL A 154 -22.86 1.13 23.95
N HIS A 155 -21.98 0.15 23.69
CA HIS A 155 -21.29 -0.59 24.74
C HIS A 155 -20.07 0.16 25.32
N HIS A 156 -19.43 1.00 24.51
CA HIS A 156 -18.19 1.70 24.85
C HIS A 156 -18.25 3.22 24.56
N PRO A 157 -19.24 3.96 25.11
CA PRO A 157 -19.45 5.37 24.76
C PRO A 157 -18.32 6.31 25.21
N ASP A 158 -17.56 5.93 26.23
CA ASP A 158 -16.43 6.68 26.78
C ASP A 158 -15.08 6.30 26.14
N ALA A 159 -15.06 5.34 25.22
CA ALA A 159 -13.85 4.97 24.50
C ALA A 159 -13.56 5.97 23.37
N PRO A 160 -12.28 6.24 23.07
CA PRO A 160 -11.90 7.04 21.91
C PRO A 160 -12.39 6.39 20.61
N LEU A 161 -12.93 7.18 19.69
CA LEU A 161 -13.54 6.65 18.46
C LEU A 161 -12.56 5.84 17.59
N SER A 162 -11.26 6.18 17.59
CA SER A 162 -10.26 5.40 16.84
C SER A 162 -10.03 3.99 17.37
N GLY A 163 -10.46 3.70 18.61
CA GLY A 163 -10.33 2.39 19.24
C GLY A 163 -11.53 1.48 18.99
N LEU A 164 -12.62 2.02 18.44
CA LEU A 164 -13.83 1.24 18.15
C LEU A 164 -13.68 0.53 16.81
N THR A 165 -14.11 -0.72 16.77
CA THR A 165 -13.98 -1.56 15.58
C THR A 165 -15.19 -1.38 14.65
N LEU A 166 -14.93 -1.08 13.38
CA LEU A 166 -15.99 -1.04 12.34
C LEU A 166 -16.26 -2.43 11.75
N MET A 167 -15.22 -3.26 11.62
CA MET A 167 -15.30 -4.55 10.96
C MET A 167 -15.88 -5.63 11.87
N SER A 168 -16.60 -6.57 11.28
CA SER A 168 -17.01 -7.80 11.97
C SER A 168 -15.80 -8.68 12.29
N LYS A 169 -15.96 -9.62 13.23
CA LYS A 169 -14.91 -10.60 13.54
C LYS A 169 -14.62 -11.50 12.34
N GLU A 170 -15.65 -11.83 11.57
CA GLU A 170 -15.59 -12.65 10.37
C GLU A 170 -14.75 -11.97 9.29
N GLU A 171 -14.95 -10.67 9.08
CA GLU A 171 -14.16 -9.88 8.13
C GLU A 171 -12.72 -9.70 8.60
N GLN A 172 -12.49 -9.43 9.89
CA GLN A 172 -11.14 -9.39 10.44
C GLN A 172 -10.39 -10.70 10.23
N LYS A 173 -11.07 -11.82 10.49
CA LYS A 173 -10.50 -13.16 10.27
C LYS A 173 -10.15 -13.37 8.79
N GLN A 174 -11.05 -12.99 7.88
CA GLN A 174 -10.78 -13.10 6.46
C GLN A 174 -9.54 -12.29 6.03
N LEU A 175 -9.45 -11.03 6.47
CA LEU A 175 -8.35 -10.12 6.09
C LEU A 175 -7.01 -10.49 6.72
N LEU A 176 -7.02 -10.90 7.98
CA LEU A 176 -5.79 -11.10 8.77
C LEU A 176 -5.31 -12.54 8.71
N GLU A 177 -6.20 -13.51 8.59
CA GLU A 177 -5.87 -14.94 8.59
C GLU A 177 -6.06 -15.54 7.20
N GLU A 178 -7.28 -15.54 6.65
CA GLU A 178 -7.59 -16.33 5.45
C GLU A 178 -6.87 -15.83 4.20
N TRP A 179 -6.70 -14.52 4.04
CA TRP A 179 -5.93 -13.94 2.93
C TRP A 179 -4.42 -13.99 3.14
N ASN A 180 -3.96 -14.12 4.39
CA ASN A 180 -2.54 -14.24 4.74
C ASN A 180 -2.13 -15.67 5.07
N ASP A 181 -2.98 -16.67 4.78
CA ASP A 181 -2.66 -18.10 4.93
C ASP A 181 -1.74 -18.54 3.77
N THR A 182 -0.54 -17.96 3.76
CA THR A 182 0.53 -18.24 2.83
C THR A 182 1.73 -18.99 3.44
N PRO A 183 1.65 -19.69 4.60
CA PRO A 183 2.80 -20.42 5.11
C PRO A 183 3.13 -21.59 4.19
N VAL A 184 4.36 -21.60 3.69
CA VAL A 184 4.92 -22.70 2.92
C VAL A 184 6.28 -23.02 3.52
N GLU A 185 6.56 -24.30 3.74
CA GLU A 185 7.86 -24.73 4.26
C GLU A 185 8.94 -24.53 3.19
N TYR A 186 9.80 -23.54 3.40
CA TYR A 186 11.04 -23.35 2.65
C TYR A 186 12.25 -23.69 3.51
N SER A 187 13.34 -24.08 2.87
CA SER A 187 14.60 -24.34 3.56
C SER A 187 15.30 -23.02 3.86
N TYR A 188 14.95 -22.42 4.99
CA TYR A 188 15.51 -21.15 5.47
C TYR A 188 17.01 -21.17 5.78
N GLU A 189 17.67 -22.33 5.68
CA GLU A 189 19.08 -22.50 6.00
C GLU A 189 20.00 -22.33 4.79
N SER A 190 19.47 -22.35 3.56
CA SER A 190 20.30 -22.30 2.35
C SER A 190 20.53 -20.88 1.85
N THR A 191 21.67 -20.68 1.21
CA THR A 191 21.99 -19.47 0.45
C THR A 191 21.70 -19.65 -1.05
N ILE A 192 21.66 -18.54 -1.78
CA ILE A 192 21.38 -18.54 -3.22
C ILE A 192 22.45 -19.33 -3.99
N HIS A 193 23.73 -19.18 -3.61
CA HIS A 193 24.83 -19.84 -4.30
C HIS A 193 24.86 -21.36 -4.01
N GLU A 194 24.52 -21.79 -2.79
CA GLU A 194 24.36 -23.23 -2.49
C GLU A 194 23.25 -23.87 -3.31
N ARG A 195 22.11 -23.19 -3.49
CA ARG A 195 21.01 -23.68 -4.37
C ARG A 195 21.45 -23.81 -5.82
N PHE A 196 22.27 -22.87 -6.29
CA PHE A 196 22.89 -22.96 -7.60
C PHE A 196 23.87 -24.15 -7.69
N GLU A 197 24.72 -24.36 -6.69
CA GLU A 197 25.68 -25.47 -6.63
C GLU A 197 25.00 -26.84 -6.60
N GLU A 198 23.90 -26.99 -5.86
CA GLU A 198 23.07 -28.20 -5.90
C GLU A 198 22.58 -28.51 -7.32
N GLN A 199 22.21 -27.48 -8.08
CA GLN A 199 21.79 -27.65 -9.48
C GLN A 199 22.97 -28.01 -10.39
N VAL A 200 24.16 -27.43 -10.15
CA VAL A 200 25.40 -27.78 -10.88
C VAL A 200 25.72 -29.26 -10.72
N LEU A 201 25.58 -29.81 -9.50
CA LEU A 201 25.80 -31.23 -9.24
C LEU A 201 24.78 -32.14 -9.94
N ARG A 202 23.53 -31.67 -10.09
CA ARG A 202 22.45 -32.45 -10.74
C ARG A 202 22.60 -32.51 -12.26
N THR A 203 22.90 -31.38 -12.90
CA THR A 203 22.93 -31.27 -14.37
C THR A 203 24.10 -30.40 -14.86
N PRO A 204 25.36 -30.84 -14.70
CA PRO A 204 26.52 -29.99 -14.96
C PRO A 204 26.64 -29.53 -16.42
N GLU A 205 26.30 -30.40 -17.38
CA GLU A 205 26.42 -30.12 -18.82
C GLU A 205 25.20 -29.39 -19.40
N ALA A 206 24.16 -29.14 -18.60
CA ALA A 206 23.01 -28.38 -19.07
C ALA A 206 23.39 -26.90 -19.23
N VAL A 207 22.81 -26.25 -20.25
CA VAL A 207 23.00 -24.82 -20.48
C VAL A 207 22.37 -24.03 -19.34
N ALA A 208 23.15 -23.15 -18.70
CA ALA A 208 22.71 -22.30 -17.59
C ALA A 208 22.46 -20.85 -18.05
N VAL A 209 23.34 -20.32 -18.90
CA VAL A 209 23.27 -18.93 -19.40
C VAL A 209 23.40 -18.92 -20.92
N VAL A 210 22.55 -18.13 -21.57
CA VAL A 210 22.60 -17.86 -23.01
C VAL A 210 22.60 -16.35 -23.20
N TYR A 211 23.60 -15.85 -23.92
CA TYR A 211 23.68 -14.44 -24.30
C TYR A 211 24.23 -14.34 -25.73
N GLU A 212 23.38 -13.86 -26.64
CA GLU A 212 23.67 -13.87 -28.08
C GLU A 212 24.11 -15.27 -28.55
N ASP A 213 25.29 -15.40 -29.17
CA ASP A 213 25.85 -16.66 -29.65
C ASP A 213 26.68 -17.40 -28.59
N ARG A 214 26.79 -16.86 -27.37
CA ARG A 214 27.54 -17.46 -26.26
C ARG A 214 26.62 -18.24 -25.34
N GLN A 215 27.09 -19.41 -24.90
CA GLN A 215 26.40 -20.24 -23.92
C GLN A 215 27.40 -20.70 -22.86
N LEU A 216 26.96 -20.73 -21.60
CA LEU A 216 27.68 -21.36 -20.51
C LEU A 216 26.83 -22.47 -19.92
N THR A 217 27.42 -23.64 -19.74
CA THR A 217 26.84 -24.72 -18.95
C THR A 217 26.87 -24.39 -17.46
N TYR A 218 26.09 -25.12 -16.65
CA TYR A 218 26.15 -25.01 -15.19
C TYR A 218 27.57 -25.23 -14.66
N ARG A 219 28.30 -26.21 -15.19
CA ARG A 219 29.68 -26.49 -14.82
C ARG A 219 30.58 -25.29 -15.12
N GLU A 220 30.59 -24.80 -16.36
CA GLU A 220 31.47 -23.71 -16.78
C GLU A 220 31.20 -22.41 -16.01
N LEU A 221 29.93 -22.09 -15.78
CA LEU A 221 29.54 -20.93 -14.98
C LEU A 221 30.02 -21.07 -13.52
N ASN A 222 29.85 -22.25 -12.93
CA ASN A 222 30.27 -22.51 -11.56
C ASN A 222 31.79 -22.44 -11.38
N GLU A 223 32.55 -23.02 -12.30
CA GLU A 223 34.02 -23.00 -12.26
C GLU A 223 34.54 -21.55 -12.38
N GLN A 224 34.01 -20.75 -13.32
CA GLN A 224 34.38 -19.35 -13.48
C GLN A 224 33.96 -18.49 -12.26
N ALA A 225 32.77 -18.73 -11.70
CA ALA A 225 32.33 -18.04 -10.49
C ALA A 225 33.16 -18.42 -9.25
N ASN A 226 33.59 -19.68 -9.13
CA ASN A 226 34.48 -20.13 -8.05
C ASN A 226 35.85 -19.46 -8.17
N GLN A 227 36.41 -19.38 -9.38
CA GLN A 227 37.68 -18.69 -9.63
C GLN A 227 37.61 -17.22 -9.23
N LEU A 228 36.55 -16.52 -9.64
CA LEU A 228 36.30 -15.14 -9.21
C LEU A 228 36.17 -15.06 -7.68
N ALA A 229 35.44 -15.98 -7.05
CA ALA A 229 35.25 -15.97 -5.60
C ALA A 229 36.57 -16.10 -4.83
N HIS A 230 37.44 -17.04 -5.22
CA HIS A 230 38.78 -17.18 -4.62
C HIS A 230 39.62 -15.91 -4.80
N TYR A 231 39.54 -15.27 -5.97
CA TYR A 231 40.23 -14.01 -6.21
C TYR A 231 39.70 -12.89 -5.33
N LEU A 232 38.37 -12.74 -5.22
CA LEU A 232 37.73 -11.73 -4.38
C LEU A 232 38.08 -11.93 -2.90
N GLN A 233 38.17 -13.17 -2.43
CA GLN A 233 38.62 -13.47 -1.06
C GLN A 233 40.05 -13.00 -0.80
N LYS A 234 40.97 -13.16 -1.77
CA LYS A 234 42.33 -12.60 -1.66
C LYS A 234 42.34 -11.07 -1.64
N CYS A 235 41.35 -10.44 -2.26
CA CYS A 235 41.12 -9.00 -2.23
C CYS A 235 40.40 -8.52 -0.96
N GLY A 236 40.07 -9.44 -0.03
CA GLY A 236 39.43 -9.10 1.25
C GLY A 236 37.90 -9.21 1.26
N ALA A 237 37.28 -9.71 0.20
CA ALA A 237 35.85 -10.04 0.23
C ALA A 237 35.60 -11.24 1.16
N GLY A 238 34.50 -11.19 1.91
CA GLY A 238 34.07 -12.21 2.85
C GLY A 238 32.66 -11.92 3.38
N PRO A 239 32.21 -12.65 4.42
CA PRO A 239 30.93 -12.40 5.06
C PRO A 239 30.74 -10.92 5.41
N GLU A 240 29.58 -10.36 5.05
CA GLU A 240 29.20 -8.95 5.26
C GLU A 240 30.00 -7.90 4.46
N SER A 241 30.93 -8.32 3.60
CA SER A 241 31.56 -7.39 2.65
C SER A 241 30.58 -6.96 1.56
N LEU A 242 30.55 -5.67 1.24
CA LEU A 242 29.77 -5.13 0.13
C LEU A 242 30.69 -4.95 -1.07
N VAL A 243 30.34 -5.61 -2.17
CA VAL A 243 31.11 -5.56 -3.43
C VAL A 243 30.24 -4.88 -4.48
N GLY A 244 30.72 -3.77 -5.04
CA GLY A 244 30.04 -3.12 -6.15
C GLY A 244 30.10 -3.99 -7.40
N LEU A 245 29.00 -4.10 -8.14
CA LEU A 245 28.95 -4.81 -9.41
C LEU A 245 28.53 -3.84 -10.51
N CYS A 246 29.49 -3.40 -11.32
CA CYS A 246 29.29 -2.49 -12.45
C CYS A 246 29.64 -3.20 -13.75
N VAL A 247 28.69 -3.96 -14.31
CA VAL A 247 28.94 -4.83 -15.47
C VAL A 247 27.76 -4.68 -16.42
N GLU A 248 28.03 -4.60 -17.73
CA GLU A 248 26.96 -4.62 -18.73
C GLU A 248 26.32 -6.01 -18.84
N ARG A 249 25.12 -6.08 -19.44
CA ARG A 249 24.43 -7.36 -19.63
C ARG A 249 25.30 -8.30 -20.46
N SER A 250 25.73 -9.39 -19.83
CA SER A 250 26.69 -10.34 -20.40
C SER A 250 26.75 -11.61 -19.53
N PRO A 251 27.33 -12.73 -20.02
CA PRO A 251 27.62 -13.89 -19.17
C PRO A 251 28.51 -13.54 -17.95
N GLU A 252 29.40 -12.57 -18.13
CA GLU A 252 30.28 -12.04 -17.08
C GLU A 252 29.48 -11.44 -15.91
N MET A 253 28.32 -10.83 -16.15
CA MET A 253 27.43 -10.35 -15.08
C MET A 253 27.01 -11.50 -14.15
N MET A 254 26.67 -12.67 -14.70
CA MET A 254 26.27 -13.84 -13.91
C MET A 254 27.46 -14.43 -13.13
N ILE A 255 28.65 -14.43 -13.74
CA ILE A 255 29.90 -14.82 -13.07
C ILE A 255 30.18 -13.86 -11.90
N GLY A 256 30.03 -12.55 -12.11
CA GLY A 256 30.18 -11.51 -11.11
C GLY A 256 29.24 -11.68 -9.92
N LEU A 257 27.93 -11.83 -10.19
CA LEU A 257 26.91 -12.05 -9.16
C LEU A 257 27.22 -13.30 -8.33
N LEU A 258 27.40 -14.45 -8.98
CA LEU A 258 27.66 -15.71 -8.28
C LEU A 258 29.01 -15.71 -7.57
N GLY A 259 30.05 -15.14 -8.17
CA GLY A 259 31.38 -15.07 -7.58
C GLY A 259 31.42 -14.21 -6.32
N ILE A 260 30.70 -13.07 -6.29
CA ILE A 260 30.57 -12.24 -5.08
C ILE A 260 29.86 -13.04 -3.97
N LEU A 261 28.73 -13.67 -4.29
CA LEU A 261 27.98 -14.45 -3.31
C LEU A 261 28.78 -15.65 -2.78
N LYS A 262 29.51 -16.35 -3.65
CA LYS A 262 30.39 -17.47 -3.30
C LYS A 262 31.61 -17.03 -2.49
N ALA A 263 32.13 -15.82 -2.71
CA ALA A 263 33.15 -15.22 -1.85
C ALA A 263 32.59 -14.89 -0.45
N GLY A 264 31.27 -14.83 -0.32
CA GLY A 264 30.51 -14.53 0.89
C GLY A 264 30.13 -13.07 1.07
N GLY A 265 30.40 -12.24 0.06
CA GLY A 265 29.96 -10.85 0.04
C GLY A 265 28.54 -10.70 -0.49
N ALA A 266 27.97 -9.51 -0.26
CA ALA A 266 26.74 -9.07 -0.86
C ALA A 266 27.04 -8.13 -2.03
N TYR A 267 26.37 -8.31 -3.16
CA TYR A 267 26.58 -7.44 -4.31
C TYR A 267 25.74 -6.16 -4.22
N VAL A 268 26.30 -5.05 -4.68
CA VAL A 268 25.60 -3.78 -4.85
C VAL A 268 25.61 -3.42 -6.33
N PRO A 269 24.49 -3.58 -7.06
CA PRO A 269 24.44 -3.28 -8.48
C PRO A 269 24.67 -1.78 -8.74
N LEU A 270 25.59 -1.50 -9.66
CA LEU A 270 25.93 -0.17 -10.14
C LEU A 270 25.59 -0.16 -11.63
N ASP A 271 24.49 0.51 -12.01
CA ASP A 271 24.09 0.60 -13.41
C ASP A 271 25.04 1.56 -14.16
N PRO A 272 25.79 1.09 -15.17
CA PRO A 272 26.71 1.95 -15.92
C PRO A 272 26.03 3.14 -16.61
N ALA A 273 24.72 3.07 -16.86
CA ALA A 273 23.94 4.16 -17.44
C ALA A 273 23.62 5.28 -16.44
N TYR A 274 23.89 5.10 -15.14
CA TYR A 274 23.69 6.16 -14.17
C TYR A 274 24.72 7.28 -14.30
N PRO A 275 24.33 8.53 -13.99
CA PRO A 275 25.30 9.62 -13.89
C PRO A 275 26.40 9.30 -12.87
N GLU A 276 27.64 9.71 -13.15
CA GLU A 276 28.81 9.43 -12.29
C GLU A 276 28.57 9.83 -10.82
N GLN A 277 27.94 10.97 -10.59
CA GLN A 277 27.58 11.47 -9.26
C GLN A 277 26.70 10.48 -8.48
N ARG A 278 25.80 9.77 -9.17
CA ARG A 278 24.93 8.78 -8.55
C ARG A 278 25.69 7.50 -8.22
N LEU A 279 26.62 7.07 -9.08
CA LEU A 279 27.48 5.93 -8.82
C LEU A 279 28.39 6.20 -7.62
N GLN A 280 29.04 7.37 -7.59
CA GLN A 280 29.89 7.81 -6.48
C GLN A 280 29.12 7.91 -5.16
N TYR A 281 27.91 8.45 -5.19
CA TYR A 281 27.04 8.49 -4.02
C TYR A 281 26.77 7.08 -3.47
N ILE A 282 26.45 6.11 -4.33
CA ILE A 282 26.19 4.72 -3.90
C ILE A 282 27.46 4.09 -3.31
N LEU A 283 28.62 4.30 -3.95
CA LEU A 283 29.90 3.80 -3.45
C LEU A 283 30.22 4.35 -2.06
N GLU A 284 30.03 5.65 -1.85
CA GLU A 284 30.29 6.33 -0.57
C GLU A 284 29.29 5.90 0.52
N ASP A 285 27.99 5.92 0.22
CA ASP A 285 26.92 5.58 1.17
C ASP A 285 26.99 4.12 1.62
N ALA A 286 27.32 3.20 0.70
CA ALA A 286 27.51 1.78 1.01
C ALA A 286 28.93 1.45 1.52
N GLY A 287 29.87 2.41 1.53
CA GLY A 287 31.25 2.18 1.96
C GLY A 287 32.00 1.13 1.14
N ILE A 288 31.71 1.03 -0.17
CA ILE A 288 32.28 0.01 -1.06
C ILE A 288 33.78 0.25 -1.24
N GLN A 289 34.59 -0.80 -1.03
CA GLN A 289 36.06 -0.77 -1.21
C GLN A 289 36.53 -1.64 -2.39
N LEU A 290 35.64 -2.48 -2.92
CA LEU A 290 35.93 -3.43 -4.01
C LEU A 290 34.79 -3.41 -5.02
N VAL A 291 35.13 -3.27 -6.31
CA VAL A 291 34.18 -3.25 -7.41
C VAL A 291 34.58 -4.30 -8.46
N VAL A 292 33.63 -5.15 -8.83
CA VAL A 292 33.71 -6.03 -9.99
C VAL A 292 33.15 -5.28 -11.21
N THR A 293 33.95 -5.17 -12.27
CA THR A 293 33.63 -4.35 -13.45
C THR A 293 34.18 -4.96 -14.75
N GLN A 294 34.02 -4.24 -15.86
CA GLN A 294 34.65 -4.49 -17.16
C GLN A 294 35.61 -3.35 -17.52
N GLU A 295 36.60 -3.63 -18.36
CA GLU A 295 37.65 -2.67 -18.72
C GLU A 295 37.08 -1.43 -19.44
N SER A 296 36.12 -1.62 -20.34
CA SER A 296 35.47 -0.53 -21.08
C SER A 296 34.76 0.48 -20.17
N LEU A 297 34.29 0.04 -19.00
CA LEU A 297 33.56 0.87 -18.05
C LEU A 297 34.49 1.71 -17.17
N LEU A 298 35.79 1.42 -17.15
CA LEU A 298 36.78 2.22 -16.41
C LEU A 298 37.33 3.41 -17.19
N GLU A 299 36.98 3.54 -18.48
CA GLU A 299 37.38 4.70 -19.29
C GLU A 299 36.76 6.01 -18.79
N SER A 300 35.57 5.94 -18.18
CA SER A 300 34.95 7.05 -17.47
C SER A 300 35.51 7.14 -16.04
N SER A 301 35.88 8.34 -15.60
CA SER A 301 36.50 8.58 -14.28
C SER A 301 35.47 8.57 -13.12
N TRP A 302 34.54 7.63 -13.14
CA TRP A 302 33.49 7.50 -12.12
C TRP A 302 33.98 6.79 -10.85
N LEU A 303 34.93 5.85 -10.99
CA LEU A 303 35.47 5.07 -9.89
C LEU A 303 36.63 5.81 -9.20
N PRO A 304 36.55 6.10 -7.90
CA PRO A 304 37.65 6.68 -7.12
C PRO A 304 38.90 5.79 -7.11
N GLU A 305 40.09 6.39 -7.08
CA GLU A 305 41.38 5.68 -7.11
C GLU A 305 41.61 4.77 -5.89
N GLU A 306 40.94 5.07 -4.77
CA GLU A 306 41.04 4.29 -3.53
C GLU A 306 40.26 2.97 -3.58
N ILE A 307 39.31 2.84 -4.50
CA ILE A 307 38.47 1.65 -4.63
C ILE A 307 39.15 0.66 -5.59
N GLN A 308 39.35 -0.57 -5.11
CA GLN A 308 39.96 -1.61 -5.92
C GLN A 308 38.98 -2.12 -7.00
N ALA A 309 39.41 -2.13 -8.26
CA ALA A 309 38.64 -2.67 -9.38
C ALA A 309 39.15 -4.07 -9.78
N VAL A 310 38.23 -5.02 -9.95
CA VAL A 310 38.47 -6.36 -10.54
C VAL A 310 37.76 -6.41 -11.88
N CYS A 311 38.51 -6.47 -12.97
CA CYS A 311 37.96 -6.46 -14.33
C CYS A 311 37.79 -7.88 -14.86
N LEU A 312 36.54 -8.29 -15.11
CA LEU A 312 36.20 -9.67 -15.51
C LEU A 312 36.75 -10.07 -16.89
N ASP A 313 37.06 -9.09 -17.74
CA ASP A 313 37.60 -9.25 -19.10
C ASP A 313 39.13 -9.10 -19.13
N ARG A 314 39.66 -8.01 -18.56
CA ARG A 314 41.12 -7.77 -18.53
C ARG A 314 41.86 -8.75 -17.62
N ASP A 315 41.30 -9.09 -16.47
CA ASP A 315 41.98 -9.88 -15.44
C ASP A 315 41.75 -11.39 -15.59
N GLN A 316 41.15 -11.84 -16.71
CA GLN A 316 40.83 -13.26 -16.98
C GLN A 316 42.03 -14.21 -16.79
N ALA A 317 43.23 -13.78 -17.18
CA ALA A 317 44.42 -14.60 -17.03
C ALA A 317 44.84 -14.80 -15.58
N GLU A 318 44.58 -13.83 -14.69
CA GLU A 318 44.83 -13.98 -13.25
C GLU A 318 43.71 -14.75 -12.58
N LEU A 319 42.45 -14.45 -12.89
CA LEU A 319 41.28 -15.18 -12.40
C LEU A 319 41.39 -16.68 -12.74
N GLY A 320 41.80 -17.00 -13.97
CA GLY A 320 41.96 -18.37 -14.44
C GLY A 320 43.05 -19.20 -13.72
N LYS A 321 43.91 -18.57 -12.91
CA LYS A 321 44.90 -19.27 -12.07
C LYS A 321 44.32 -19.73 -10.73
N GLU A 322 43.16 -19.19 -10.34
CA GLU A 322 42.49 -19.58 -9.11
C GLU A 322 41.87 -20.98 -9.22
N SER A 323 41.57 -21.58 -8.07
CA SER A 323 40.92 -22.89 -8.02
C SER A 323 39.53 -22.83 -8.63
N MET A 324 39.16 -23.89 -9.34
CA MET A 324 37.80 -24.12 -9.83
C MET A 324 36.92 -24.80 -8.77
N ASP A 325 37.51 -25.30 -7.68
CA ASP A 325 36.78 -25.93 -6.57
C ASP A 325 35.98 -24.91 -5.77
N LEU A 326 34.96 -25.38 -5.05
CA LEU A 326 34.13 -24.55 -4.20
C LEU A 326 35.00 -23.76 -3.19
N PRO A 327 34.82 -22.44 -3.09
CA PRO A 327 35.50 -21.64 -2.08
C PRO A 327 35.06 -22.05 -0.68
N ALA A 328 35.97 -21.95 0.28
CA ALA A 328 35.66 -22.24 1.68
C ALA A 328 34.99 -21.02 2.32
N THR A 329 33.66 -20.98 2.26
CA THR A 329 32.84 -19.91 2.86
C THR A 329 31.78 -20.48 3.80
N HIS A 330 31.57 -19.76 4.89
CA HIS A 330 30.52 -20.06 5.88
C HIS A 330 29.58 -18.85 5.94
N VAL A 331 28.70 -18.75 4.94
CA VAL A 331 27.68 -17.71 4.85
C VAL A 331 26.36 -18.35 5.24
N SER A 332 25.71 -17.81 6.27
CA SER A 332 24.39 -18.24 6.68
C SER A 332 23.30 -17.48 5.90
N ALA A 333 22.11 -18.06 5.83
CA ALA A 333 21.02 -17.50 5.03
C ALA A 333 20.44 -16.17 5.55
N ASP A 334 20.75 -15.80 6.79
CA ASP A 334 20.47 -14.50 7.43
C ASP A 334 21.49 -13.40 7.06
N ARG A 335 22.46 -13.72 6.20
CA ARG A 335 23.42 -12.72 5.68
C ARG A 335 22.89 -12.07 4.41
N LEU A 336 23.34 -10.83 4.20
CA LEU A 336 23.00 -10.05 3.01
C LEU A 336 23.40 -10.79 1.73
N ALA A 337 22.44 -10.91 0.81
CA ALA A 337 22.70 -11.33 -0.56
C ALA A 337 23.01 -10.11 -1.43
N TYR A 338 22.26 -9.02 -1.26
CA TYR A 338 22.47 -7.80 -2.03
C TYR A 338 21.90 -6.56 -1.36
N ILE A 339 22.32 -5.40 -1.88
CA ILE A 339 21.69 -4.11 -1.60
C ILE A 339 21.24 -3.48 -2.91
N ILE A 340 19.95 -3.17 -3.04
CA ILE A 340 19.40 -2.46 -4.21
C ILE A 340 19.00 -1.05 -3.79
N TYR A 341 19.56 -0.04 -4.48
CA TYR A 341 19.21 1.35 -4.26
C TYR A 341 17.91 1.74 -4.97
N THR A 342 17.00 2.34 -4.21
CA THR A 342 15.72 2.85 -4.71
C THR A 342 15.68 4.38 -4.63
N SER A 343 14.80 5.03 -5.40
CA SER A 343 14.59 6.47 -5.30
C SER A 343 13.98 6.81 -3.95
N GLY A 344 14.74 7.46 -3.07
CA GLY A 344 14.21 7.93 -1.80
C GLY A 344 13.27 9.11 -1.99
N SER A 345 12.12 9.09 -1.31
CA SER A 345 11.17 10.22 -1.27
C SER A 345 11.80 11.52 -0.72
N THR A 346 12.93 11.41 -0.02
CA THR A 346 13.73 12.51 0.52
C THR A 346 14.77 13.06 -0.46
N GLY A 347 14.76 12.62 -1.74
CA GLY A 347 15.68 13.07 -2.79
C GLY A 347 16.95 12.21 -2.93
N ASN A 348 17.49 11.70 -1.83
CA ASN A 348 18.66 10.82 -1.84
C ASN A 348 18.26 9.34 -1.98
N PRO A 349 18.92 8.55 -2.86
CA PRO A 349 18.71 7.10 -2.95
C PRO A 349 18.94 6.37 -1.63
N LYS A 350 18.19 5.29 -1.38
CA LYS A 350 18.33 4.45 -0.19
C LYS A 350 18.57 2.98 -0.58
N GLY A 351 19.54 2.34 0.05
CA GLY A 351 19.83 0.92 -0.12
C GLY A 351 18.84 0.05 0.64
N VAL A 352 18.13 -0.82 -0.06
CA VAL A 352 17.32 -1.89 0.52
C VAL A 352 18.20 -3.11 0.69
N MET A 353 18.46 -3.47 1.94
CA MET A 353 19.22 -4.66 2.34
C MET A 353 18.34 -5.90 2.25
N VAL A 354 18.79 -6.91 1.51
CA VAL A 354 18.06 -8.18 1.33
C VAL A 354 18.96 -9.33 1.71
N GLU A 355 18.49 -10.16 2.64
CA GLU A 355 19.17 -11.37 3.11
C GLU A 355 18.89 -12.55 2.16
N HIS A 356 19.77 -13.55 2.15
CA HIS A 356 19.62 -14.73 1.29
C HIS A 356 18.26 -15.42 1.44
N HIS A 357 17.80 -15.59 2.68
CA HIS A 357 16.52 -16.24 2.99
C HIS A 357 15.28 -15.42 2.58
N ASN A 358 15.42 -14.14 2.19
CA ASN A 358 14.30 -13.35 1.67
C ASN A 358 14.06 -13.62 0.18
N VAL A 359 15.08 -14.14 -0.51
CA VAL A 359 15.06 -14.41 -1.96
C VAL A 359 14.58 -15.84 -2.25
N ILE A 360 14.87 -16.76 -1.33
CA ILE A 360 14.52 -18.19 -1.40
C ILE A 360 13.14 -18.38 -0.78
#